data_AF-A0A3D3AP17-F1
#
_entry.id   AF-A0A3D3AP17-F1
#
_cell.length_a   1.000
_cell.length_b   1.000
_cell.length_c   1.000
_cell.angle_alpha   90.00
_cell.angle_beta   90.00
_cell.angle_gamma   90.00
#
_symmetry.space_group_name_H-M   'P 1'
#
loop_
_entity.id
_entity.type
_entity.pdbx_description
1 polymer ?
#
loop_
_entity_poly.entity_id
_entity_poly.type
_entity_poly.pdbx_seq_one_letter_code
_entity_poly.pdbx_strand_id
1 'polypeptide(L)'
;MKKFLFFLWMTLFSSQIIFGAEYKTSASSVLDNAKRYSHENIIDGNISTCWSEGGKGIGKGEWVQIDFGIEKDLYYLGIIPGYSKYNDKVGEVWFKNPRLKKAKLEFSDHSILEVEFVDKQQMQFFEINKKTRFVKLIIEDVYPTLKWEDTSISEILPVFENIKEMQAELNFNYQMISDKTNEFYALLKIQAPYEENQDRDPVNISLVIDRSGSMQDGDKMKFAREAAKLIVGALGGKDILSIVGYDDKIDTILNPIEVSNNNKNEIIKKIDELYPRNSTNIMGGIIRAVELIKQKQGSGKKISKFILLLSDGLANEGITNPDEMKKIVLENKEQDDISVSTFGLGTDYSEDVLLSLAEASLGKYYFIKNPREIFMYFHKELTNILKSVASDIKVVVEEEENCKISSVYGYQMKNKQFEMPVISQGQQKLVLFQVKKTGNGSMSIKGKIKFYNPISKQNEELSYSAFIQPEKGNQDILNTMIQPEVLRILSANNLVVTIKDYSEGKEKKAIERLEQHIKKLVNENKYLKSSVLAQEIEILKSILEDMKKSGGDSGVLIKQTKKHANDVLKSE
;
A
#
# COMPACT_ATOMS: atom_id res chain seq x y z
N MET A 1 -16.43 14.30 -5.41
CA MET A 1 -15.50 14.08 -4.30
C MET A 1 -15.46 12.61 -3.86
N LYS A 2 -16.57 11.97 -3.46
CA LYS A 2 -16.59 10.54 -3.05
C LYS A 2 -16.09 9.55 -4.12
N LYS A 3 -16.43 9.73 -5.40
CA LYS A 3 -15.88 8.97 -6.54
C LYS A 3 -14.43 9.33 -6.91
N PHE A 4 -13.88 10.46 -6.47
CA PHE A 4 -12.49 10.86 -6.78
C PHE A 4 -11.49 10.17 -5.83
N LEU A 5 -11.91 9.89 -4.59
CA LEU A 5 -11.10 9.24 -3.55
C LEU A 5 -10.97 7.71 -3.73
N PHE A 6 -11.99 7.04 -4.26
CA PHE A 6 -11.90 5.62 -4.64
C PHE A 6 -10.85 5.37 -5.74
N PHE A 7 -10.63 6.38 -6.57
CA PHE A 7 -9.94 6.23 -7.85
C PHE A 7 -8.44 6.52 -7.83
N LEU A 8 -7.94 7.29 -6.86
CA LEU A 8 -6.50 7.45 -6.64
C LEU A 8 -5.95 6.31 -5.75
N TRP A 9 -6.83 5.55 -5.09
CA TRP A 9 -6.47 4.41 -4.23
C TRP A 9 -6.24 3.10 -5.00
N MET A 10 -7.13 2.75 -5.94
CA MET A 10 -6.98 1.53 -6.78
C MET A 10 -5.76 1.58 -7.71
N THR A 11 -5.38 2.79 -8.14
CA THR A 11 -4.25 3.05 -9.03
C THR A 11 -2.89 2.94 -8.35
N LEU A 12 -2.85 2.89 -7.01
CA LEU A 12 -1.64 2.75 -6.21
C LEU A 12 -1.46 1.33 -5.65
N PHE A 13 -2.47 0.48 -5.80
CA PHE A 13 -2.50 -0.91 -5.31
C PHE A 13 -2.64 -1.95 -6.43
N SER A 14 -2.89 -1.54 -7.67
CA SER A 14 -3.02 -2.43 -8.83
C SER A 14 -1.75 -3.24 -9.14
N SER A 15 -0.58 -2.86 -8.62
CA SER A 15 0.64 -3.66 -8.77
C SER A 15 0.66 -4.94 -7.91
N GLN A 16 -0.24 -5.10 -6.93
CA GLN A 16 -0.23 -6.26 -6.02
C GLN A 16 -1.51 -7.13 -6.05
N ILE A 17 -2.60 -6.70 -6.70
CA ILE A 17 -3.90 -7.36 -6.58
C ILE A 17 -4.15 -8.45 -7.64
N ILE A 18 -3.27 -8.66 -8.63
CA ILE A 18 -3.66 -9.43 -9.82
C ILE A 18 -2.57 -10.32 -10.41
N PHE A 19 -2.03 -11.33 -9.74
CA PHE A 19 -1.16 -12.29 -10.48
C PHE A 19 -1.32 -13.75 -10.08
N GLY A 20 -2.43 -14.35 -10.55
CA GLY A 20 -2.63 -15.81 -10.63
C GLY A 20 -2.87 -16.35 -12.05
N ALA A 21 -2.96 -15.49 -13.07
CA ALA A 21 -2.98 -15.85 -14.49
C ALA A 21 -2.44 -14.66 -15.29
N GLU A 22 -1.51 -14.86 -16.23
CA GLU A 22 -1.07 -13.81 -17.15
C GLU A 22 -2.27 -13.32 -17.97
N TYR A 23 -2.78 -12.14 -17.64
CA TYR A 23 -3.80 -11.49 -18.47
C TYR A 23 -3.16 -11.08 -19.78
N LYS A 24 -3.83 -11.40 -20.89
CA LYS A 24 -3.38 -10.98 -22.21
C LYS A 24 -4.22 -9.81 -22.65
N THR A 25 -3.56 -8.75 -23.08
CA THR A 25 -4.23 -7.59 -23.66
C THR A 25 -4.10 -7.59 -25.18
N SER A 26 -5.08 -7.00 -25.85
CA SER A 26 -5.05 -6.76 -27.30
C SER A 26 -5.91 -5.53 -27.60
N ALA A 27 -5.63 -4.86 -28.72
CA ALA A 27 -6.40 -3.72 -29.18
C ALA A 27 -6.59 -3.75 -30.69
N SER A 28 -7.56 -2.99 -31.19
CA SER A 28 -7.77 -2.76 -32.63
C SER A 28 -6.60 -2.02 -33.28
N SER A 29 -6.03 -1.05 -32.56
CA SER A 29 -4.91 -0.22 -33.02
C SER A 29 -4.09 0.33 -31.84
N VAL A 30 -2.90 0.85 -32.14
CA VAL A 30 -1.99 1.50 -31.17
C VAL A 30 -1.32 2.69 -31.85
N LEU A 31 -1.29 3.84 -31.18
CA LEU A 31 -0.64 5.05 -31.68
C LEU A 31 0.88 4.85 -31.88
N ASP A 32 1.43 5.48 -32.92
CA ASP A 32 2.86 5.45 -33.23
C ASP A 32 3.71 5.83 -31.99
N ASN A 33 4.63 4.93 -31.62
CA ASN A 33 5.34 4.83 -30.33
C ASN A 33 4.70 3.84 -29.33
N ALA A 34 4.59 2.58 -29.77
CA ALA A 34 3.98 1.46 -29.03
C ALA A 34 4.47 1.32 -27.57
N LYS A 35 5.75 1.62 -27.26
CA LYS A 35 6.24 1.55 -25.86
C LYS A 35 5.52 2.48 -24.90
N ARG A 36 4.98 3.60 -25.39
CA ARG A 36 4.32 4.62 -24.56
C ARG A 36 2.80 4.52 -24.57
N TYR A 37 2.23 3.93 -25.62
CA TYR A 37 0.78 3.92 -25.88
C TYR A 37 0.21 2.50 -26.06
N SER A 38 0.95 1.47 -25.63
CA SER A 38 0.59 0.06 -25.77
C SER A 38 -0.74 -0.28 -25.09
N HIS A 39 -1.46 -1.27 -25.62
CA HIS A 39 -2.59 -1.91 -24.93
C HIS A 39 -2.18 -2.59 -23.63
N GLU A 40 -0.90 -2.93 -23.44
CA GLU A 40 -0.37 -3.48 -22.19
C GLU A 40 -0.42 -2.47 -21.03
N ASN A 41 -0.40 -1.17 -21.35
CA ASN A 41 -0.42 -0.10 -20.36
C ASN A 41 -1.78 0.02 -19.64
N ILE A 42 -2.84 -0.62 -20.11
CA ILE A 42 -4.15 -0.58 -19.43
C ILE A 42 -4.21 -1.50 -18.22
N ILE A 43 -3.17 -2.28 -17.94
CA ILE A 43 -3.10 -3.19 -16.77
C ILE A 43 -1.74 -3.11 -16.08
N ASP A 44 -0.92 -2.10 -16.39
CA ASP A 44 0.47 -1.99 -15.90
C ASP A 44 0.56 -1.39 -14.49
N GLY A 45 -0.56 -0.88 -13.95
CA GLY A 45 -0.63 -0.23 -12.65
C GLY A 45 -0.08 1.19 -12.64
N ASN A 46 0.30 1.75 -13.79
CA ASN A 46 0.87 3.08 -13.93
C ASN A 46 -0.09 4.01 -14.66
N ILE A 47 -0.88 4.76 -13.89
CA ILE A 47 -1.86 5.72 -14.44
C ILE A 47 -1.30 6.86 -15.28
N SER A 48 0.02 7.03 -15.31
CA SER A 48 0.67 8.02 -16.17
C SER A 48 1.05 7.48 -17.55
N THR A 49 0.85 6.18 -17.80
CA THR A 49 0.83 5.55 -19.12
C THR A 49 -0.62 5.42 -19.59
N CYS A 50 -0.79 5.00 -20.84
CA CYS A 50 -2.10 4.68 -21.39
C CYS A 50 -1.97 3.75 -22.59
N TRP A 51 -3.08 3.11 -22.94
CA TRP A 51 -3.34 2.79 -24.33
C TRP A 51 -3.84 4.05 -25.04
N SER A 52 -3.35 4.31 -26.24
CA SER A 52 -3.94 5.29 -27.15
C SER A 52 -4.24 4.58 -28.46
N GLU A 53 -5.47 4.69 -28.94
CA GLU A 53 -5.82 4.24 -30.27
C GLU A 53 -5.00 5.02 -31.33
N GLY A 54 -4.74 4.37 -32.45
CA GLY A 54 -3.96 4.95 -33.56
C GLY A 54 -4.79 5.02 -34.85
N GLY A 55 -6.11 4.99 -34.73
CA GLY A 55 -7.05 5.11 -35.84
C GLY A 55 -7.15 6.55 -36.34
N LYS A 56 -8.02 6.79 -37.32
CA LYS A 56 -8.31 8.16 -37.77
C LYS A 56 -9.49 8.73 -37.00
N GLY A 57 -9.32 9.93 -36.45
CA GLY A 57 -10.36 10.67 -35.73
C GLY A 57 -10.44 10.22 -34.27
N ILE A 58 -11.62 10.36 -33.66
CA ILE A 58 -11.83 10.18 -32.20
C ILE A 58 -11.86 8.72 -31.70
N GLY A 59 -11.42 7.76 -32.51
CA GLY A 59 -11.39 6.34 -32.12
C GLY A 59 -12.75 5.66 -31.99
N LYS A 60 -13.84 6.20 -32.56
CA LYS A 60 -15.16 5.52 -32.51
C LYS A 60 -15.08 4.14 -33.18
N GLY A 61 -15.44 3.09 -32.44
CA GLY A 61 -15.36 1.69 -32.86
C GLY A 61 -14.02 1.02 -32.59
N GLU A 62 -12.99 1.78 -32.20
CA GLU A 62 -11.74 1.20 -31.71
C GLU A 62 -11.99 0.52 -30.36
N TRP A 63 -11.21 -0.52 -30.08
CA TRP A 63 -11.42 -1.36 -28.91
C TRP A 63 -10.12 -1.84 -28.29
N VAL A 64 -10.23 -2.15 -27.00
CA VAL A 64 -9.18 -2.81 -26.22
C VAL A 64 -9.79 -3.93 -25.37
N GLN A 65 -9.07 -5.03 -25.22
CA GLN A 65 -9.56 -6.25 -24.56
C GLN A 65 -8.56 -6.77 -23.54
N ILE A 66 -9.09 -7.29 -22.42
CA ILE A 66 -8.35 -8.10 -21.45
C ILE A 66 -8.91 -9.53 -21.49
N ASP A 67 -8.08 -10.52 -21.83
CA ASP A 67 -8.38 -11.96 -21.67
C ASP A 67 -7.78 -12.45 -20.35
N PHE A 68 -8.64 -12.94 -19.46
CA PHE A 68 -8.27 -13.44 -18.13
C PHE A 68 -7.68 -14.85 -18.17
N GLY A 69 -7.66 -15.50 -19.35
CA GLY A 69 -7.17 -16.86 -19.58
C GLY A 69 -8.13 -17.96 -19.12
N ILE A 70 -8.90 -17.71 -18.07
CA ILE A 70 -9.93 -18.58 -17.49
C ILE A 70 -11.22 -17.79 -17.25
N GLU A 71 -12.36 -18.47 -17.17
CA GLU A 71 -13.58 -17.82 -16.69
C GLU A 71 -13.47 -17.43 -15.21
N LYS A 72 -13.84 -16.19 -14.90
CA LYS A 72 -13.90 -15.66 -13.53
C LYS A 72 -15.19 -14.89 -13.31
N ASP A 73 -15.66 -14.84 -12.06
CA ASP A 73 -16.78 -13.99 -11.66
C ASP A 73 -16.31 -12.53 -11.58
N LEU A 74 -16.52 -11.74 -12.63
CA LEU A 74 -16.19 -10.33 -12.69
C LEU A 74 -17.32 -9.52 -12.03
N TYR A 75 -17.05 -8.95 -10.86
CA TYR A 75 -18.03 -8.16 -10.11
C TYR A 75 -18.00 -6.69 -10.53
N TYR A 76 -16.81 -6.10 -10.66
CA TYR A 76 -16.65 -4.71 -11.08
C TYR A 76 -15.55 -4.55 -12.13
N LEU A 77 -15.64 -3.49 -12.93
CA LEU A 77 -14.60 -3.05 -13.85
C LEU A 77 -14.32 -1.56 -13.63
N GLY A 78 -13.13 -1.23 -13.16
CA GLY A 78 -12.62 0.14 -13.10
C GLY A 78 -11.96 0.54 -14.42
N ILE A 79 -12.16 1.77 -14.92
CA ILE A 79 -11.57 2.27 -16.17
C ILE A 79 -11.19 3.74 -16.03
N ILE A 80 -9.93 4.15 -16.30
CA ILE A 80 -9.56 5.57 -16.43
C ILE A 80 -9.82 6.05 -17.87
N PRO A 81 -10.85 6.88 -18.13
CA PRO A 81 -11.37 7.16 -19.46
C PRO A 81 -10.64 8.32 -20.17
N GLY A 82 -9.32 8.32 -20.18
CA GLY A 82 -8.50 9.37 -20.80
C GLY A 82 -7.03 9.25 -20.44
N TYR A 83 -6.19 10.11 -21.00
CA TYR A 83 -4.76 10.13 -20.69
C TYR A 83 -4.48 10.85 -19.36
N SER A 84 -4.23 10.08 -18.30
CA SER A 84 -4.18 10.57 -16.91
C SER A 84 -2.77 10.95 -16.41
N LYS A 85 -1.86 11.35 -17.29
CA LYS A 85 -0.50 11.75 -16.93
C LYS A 85 -0.46 12.97 -15.98
N TYR A 86 0.23 12.84 -14.85
CA TYR A 86 0.28 13.86 -13.78
C TYR A 86 1.42 14.90 -13.87
N ASN A 87 2.25 14.88 -14.91
CA ASN A 87 3.49 15.69 -14.98
C ASN A 87 3.38 17.05 -15.69
N ASP A 88 2.21 17.42 -16.21
CA ASP A 88 2.01 18.72 -16.86
C ASP A 88 1.16 19.64 -15.95
N LYS A 89 1.16 20.97 -16.20
CA LYS A 89 0.33 21.93 -15.45
C LYS A 89 -1.09 21.34 -15.29
N VAL A 90 -1.59 21.32 -14.05
CA VAL A 90 -2.79 20.57 -13.62
C VAL A 90 -3.88 20.53 -14.72
N GLY A 91 -4.12 19.34 -15.29
CA GLY A 91 -5.20 19.06 -16.25
C GLY A 91 -4.88 19.24 -17.74
N GLU A 92 -3.68 19.71 -18.12
CA GLU A 92 -3.40 20.09 -19.50
C GLU A 92 -3.43 18.91 -20.49
N VAL A 93 -2.90 17.74 -20.12
CA VAL A 93 -2.93 16.53 -20.98
C VAL A 93 -4.34 15.96 -21.06
N TRP A 94 -5.07 15.95 -19.95
CA TRP A 94 -6.43 15.41 -19.88
C TRP A 94 -7.35 16.08 -20.91
N PHE A 95 -7.39 17.42 -20.95
CA PHE A 95 -8.25 18.16 -21.88
C PHE A 95 -7.69 18.27 -23.30
N LYS A 96 -6.38 18.03 -23.49
CA LYS A 96 -5.75 17.98 -24.82
C LYS A 96 -6.00 16.69 -25.58
N ASN A 97 -6.47 15.64 -24.91
CA ASN A 97 -6.82 14.37 -25.54
C ASN A 97 -8.33 14.15 -25.45
N PRO A 98 -8.92 13.36 -26.36
CA PRO A 98 -10.28 12.89 -26.19
C PRO A 98 -10.38 11.98 -24.97
N ARG A 99 -11.54 12.05 -24.31
CA ARG A 99 -11.83 11.33 -23.07
C ARG A 99 -13.10 10.55 -23.29
N LEU A 100 -13.10 9.28 -22.92
CA LEU A 100 -14.23 8.39 -23.17
C LEU A 100 -15.49 8.96 -22.49
N LYS A 101 -16.58 9.05 -23.26
CA LYS A 101 -17.89 9.52 -22.80
C LYS A 101 -18.89 8.37 -22.77
N LYS A 102 -18.88 7.51 -23.77
CA LYS A 102 -19.67 6.27 -23.83
C LYS A 102 -18.84 5.13 -24.41
N ALA A 103 -19.06 3.92 -23.90
CA ALA A 103 -18.49 2.70 -24.45
C ALA A 103 -19.44 1.50 -24.30
N LYS A 104 -19.16 0.46 -25.07
CA LYS A 104 -19.75 -0.88 -24.91
C LYS A 104 -18.72 -1.81 -24.30
N LEU A 105 -19.13 -2.60 -23.31
CA LEU A 105 -18.36 -3.69 -22.75
C LEU A 105 -18.94 -5.01 -23.28
N GLU A 106 -18.19 -5.72 -24.12
CA GLU A 106 -18.52 -7.06 -24.63
C GLU A 106 -17.83 -8.13 -23.78
N PHE A 107 -18.55 -9.20 -23.43
CA PHE A 107 -18.06 -10.30 -22.59
C PHE A 107 -17.98 -11.62 -23.37
N SER A 108 -17.43 -12.68 -22.74
CA SER A 108 -17.19 -13.96 -23.42
C SER A 108 -18.43 -14.75 -23.86
N ASP A 109 -19.61 -14.38 -23.39
CA ASP A 109 -20.90 -14.91 -23.84
C ASP A 109 -21.60 -14.01 -24.87
N HIS A 110 -20.91 -13.00 -25.39
CA HIS A 110 -21.40 -11.99 -26.34
C HIS A 110 -22.47 -11.02 -25.78
N SER A 111 -22.75 -11.05 -24.48
CA SER A 111 -23.52 -9.98 -23.85
C SER A 111 -22.78 -8.64 -23.91
N ILE A 112 -23.55 -7.56 -23.97
CA ILE A 112 -23.04 -6.19 -24.05
C ILE A 112 -23.63 -5.36 -22.91
N LEU A 113 -22.77 -4.64 -22.20
CA LEU A 113 -23.16 -3.61 -21.24
C LEU A 113 -22.74 -2.24 -21.76
N GLU A 114 -23.69 -1.30 -21.86
CA GLU A 114 -23.40 0.09 -22.19
C GLU A 114 -23.02 0.86 -20.93
N VAL A 115 -21.92 1.61 -21.01
CA VAL A 115 -21.38 2.39 -19.90
C VAL A 115 -21.19 3.84 -20.31
N GLU A 116 -21.56 4.75 -19.40
CA GLU A 116 -21.35 6.20 -19.56
C GLU A 116 -20.37 6.73 -18.54
N PHE A 117 -19.49 7.62 -18.99
CA PHE A 117 -18.41 8.17 -18.19
C PHE A 117 -18.69 9.63 -17.87
N VAL A 118 -18.44 10.01 -16.62
CA VAL A 118 -18.39 11.42 -16.20
C VAL A 118 -17.05 12.00 -16.62
N ASP A 119 -17.01 13.22 -17.15
CA ASP A 119 -15.75 13.84 -17.58
C ASP A 119 -14.83 14.22 -16.41
N LYS A 120 -14.07 13.26 -15.87
CA LYS A 120 -13.12 13.45 -14.77
C LYS A 120 -11.90 12.55 -14.91
N GLN A 121 -10.73 13.12 -14.64
CA GLN A 121 -9.41 12.45 -14.67
C GLN A 121 -9.24 11.45 -13.52
N GLN A 122 -9.98 10.35 -13.58
CA GLN A 122 -10.09 9.40 -12.49
C GLN A 122 -10.68 8.04 -13.05
N MET A 123 -10.28 6.87 -12.50
CA MET A 123 -10.77 5.46 -12.70
C MET A 123 -12.27 5.10 -12.43
N GLN A 124 -13.17 5.12 -13.41
CA GLN A 124 -14.62 4.87 -13.27
C GLN A 124 -15.01 3.39 -13.17
N PHE A 125 -15.78 3.06 -12.13
CA PHE A 125 -16.22 1.69 -11.86
C PHE A 125 -17.63 1.42 -12.34
N PHE A 126 -17.79 0.25 -12.93
CA PHE A 126 -19.04 -0.29 -13.42
C PHE A 126 -19.27 -1.64 -12.77
N GLU A 127 -20.47 -1.84 -12.24
CA GLU A 127 -20.92 -3.13 -11.74
C GLU A 127 -21.21 -4.05 -12.93
N ILE A 128 -20.60 -5.23 -12.91
CA ILE A 128 -20.65 -6.22 -13.99
C ILE A 128 -21.42 -7.47 -13.53
N ASN A 129 -21.12 -7.98 -12.33
CA ASN A 129 -21.72 -9.18 -11.72
C ASN A 129 -21.88 -10.35 -12.69
N LYS A 130 -20.78 -10.74 -13.35
CA LYS A 130 -20.85 -11.69 -14.45
C LYS A 130 -19.66 -12.61 -14.54
N LYS A 131 -19.92 -13.90 -14.72
CA LYS A 131 -18.89 -14.86 -15.09
C LYS A 131 -18.45 -14.63 -16.53
N THR A 132 -17.16 -14.38 -16.76
CA THR A 132 -16.60 -14.10 -18.09
C THR A 132 -15.12 -14.46 -18.16
N ARG A 133 -14.64 -14.84 -19.36
CA ARG A 133 -13.22 -15.04 -19.63
C ARG A 133 -12.52 -13.78 -20.13
N PHE A 134 -13.23 -12.89 -20.81
CA PHE A 134 -12.66 -11.62 -21.28
C PHE A 134 -13.63 -10.47 -21.08
N VAL A 135 -13.08 -9.26 -21.15
CA VAL A 135 -13.86 -8.04 -21.34
C VAL A 135 -13.23 -7.21 -22.44
N LYS A 136 -14.05 -6.79 -23.42
CA LYS A 136 -13.64 -5.92 -24.53
C LYS A 136 -14.39 -4.60 -24.42
N LEU A 137 -13.65 -3.51 -24.31
CA LEU A 137 -14.19 -2.15 -24.30
C LEU A 137 -14.12 -1.57 -25.71
N ILE A 138 -15.27 -1.13 -26.22
CA ILE A 138 -15.45 -0.55 -27.56
C ILE A 138 -15.88 0.91 -27.40
N ILE A 139 -15.15 1.84 -28.00
CA ILE A 139 -15.40 3.29 -27.91
C ILE A 139 -16.64 3.67 -28.73
N GLU A 140 -17.61 4.34 -28.12
CA GLU A 140 -18.84 4.79 -28.81
C GLU A 140 -18.90 6.31 -28.98
N ASP A 141 -18.49 7.06 -27.95
CA ASP A 141 -18.50 8.53 -27.93
C ASP A 141 -17.43 9.07 -26.99
N VAL A 142 -16.94 10.29 -27.24
CA VAL A 142 -15.91 10.96 -26.44
C VAL A 142 -16.27 12.42 -26.16
N TYR A 143 -15.71 12.97 -25.09
CA TYR A 143 -15.79 14.40 -24.82
C TYR A 143 -14.90 15.21 -25.77
N PRO A 144 -15.24 16.48 -26.06
CA PRO A 144 -14.44 17.34 -26.93
C PRO A 144 -12.97 17.44 -26.52
N THR A 145 -12.07 17.53 -27.48
CA THR A 145 -10.63 17.64 -27.28
C THR A 145 -10.11 19.04 -27.65
N LEU A 146 -9.01 19.47 -27.06
CA LEU A 146 -8.36 20.75 -27.37
C LEU A 146 -7.19 20.64 -28.35
N LYS A 147 -6.65 19.44 -28.62
CA LYS A 147 -5.43 19.31 -29.44
C LYS A 147 -5.33 18.02 -30.24
N TRP A 148 -5.43 16.87 -29.59
CA TRP A 148 -5.21 15.55 -30.19
C TRP A 148 -6.54 14.84 -30.42
N GLU A 149 -6.61 14.00 -31.45
CA GLU A 149 -7.83 13.28 -31.81
C GLU A 149 -7.82 11.83 -31.31
N ASP A 150 -6.67 11.29 -30.94
CA ASP A 150 -6.53 9.89 -30.54
C ASP A 150 -7.03 9.63 -29.12
N THR A 151 -8.04 8.76 -28.97
CA THR A 151 -8.62 8.46 -27.66
C THR A 151 -7.71 7.56 -26.82
N SER A 152 -7.46 7.99 -25.58
CA SER A 152 -6.64 7.25 -24.63
C SER A 152 -7.45 6.62 -23.49
N ILE A 153 -7.00 5.47 -23.00
CA ILE A 153 -7.48 4.83 -21.77
C ILE A 153 -6.25 4.52 -20.91
N SER A 154 -6.18 5.11 -19.72
CA SER A 154 -4.98 5.01 -18.89
C SER A 154 -4.88 3.71 -18.08
N GLU A 155 -5.99 3.09 -17.70
CA GLU A 155 -5.98 1.89 -16.85
C GLU A 155 -7.35 1.21 -16.89
N ILE A 156 -7.39 -0.12 -16.80
CA ILE A 156 -8.58 -0.96 -16.66
C ILE A 156 -8.32 -2.02 -15.57
N LEU A 157 -9.19 -2.05 -14.57
CA LEU A 157 -9.02 -2.85 -13.37
C LEU A 157 -10.20 -3.79 -13.13
N PRO A 158 -10.07 -5.09 -13.46
CA PRO A 158 -11.10 -6.08 -13.19
C PRO A 158 -11.09 -6.53 -11.71
N VAL A 159 -12.27 -6.65 -11.10
CA VAL A 159 -12.46 -7.07 -9.70
C VAL A 159 -13.25 -8.38 -9.65
N PHE A 160 -12.62 -9.45 -9.14
CA PHE A 160 -13.16 -10.81 -9.20
C PHE A 160 -13.68 -11.39 -7.88
N GLU A 161 -13.57 -10.65 -6.79
CA GLU A 161 -13.96 -11.12 -5.47
C GLU A 161 -15.03 -10.20 -4.89
N ASN A 162 -16.23 -10.74 -4.63
CA ASN A 162 -17.26 -10.07 -3.82
C ASN A 162 -17.16 -10.60 -2.40
N ILE A 163 -16.08 -10.22 -1.73
CA ILE A 163 -15.87 -10.51 -0.32
C ILE A 163 -16.77 -9.56 0.45
N LYS A 164 -17.86 -10.12 0.99
CA LYS A 164 -18.86 -9.39 1.78
C LYS A 164 -18.46 -9.24 3.24
N GLU A 165 -17.58 -10.12 3.72
CA GLU A 165 -17.12 -10.18 5.10
C GLU A 165 -15.62 -10.46 5.09
N MET A 166 -14.92 -10.01 6.12
CA MET A 166 -13.48 -10.23 6.24
C MET A 166 -13.16 -11.72 6.38
N GLN A 167 -12.17 -12.20 5.65
CA GLN A 167 -11.79 -13.61 5.60
C GLN A 167 -10.35 -13.82 6.08
N ALA A 168 -10.10 -14.98 6.67
CA ALA A 168 -8.79 -15.39 7.14
C ALA A 168 -8.53 -16.85 6.78
N GLU A 169 -7.44 -17.12 6.08
CA GLU A 169 -7.06 -18.45 5.61
C GLU A 169 -5.61 -18.73 6.01
N LEU A 170 -5.37 -19.82 6.75
CA LEU A 170 -4.04 -20.25 7.13
C LEU A 170 -3.68 -21.49 6.32
N ASN A 171 -2.52 -21.48 5.66
CA ASN A 171 -2.01 -22.63 4.92
C ASN A 171 -0.56 -22.92 5.25
N PHE A 172 -0.20 -24.20 5.37
CA PHE A 172 1.20 -24.60 5.45
C PHE A 172 1.84 -24.58 4.07
N ASN A 173 3.14 -24.27 4.03
CA ASN A 173 3.93 -24.25 2.80
C ASN A 173 4.20 -25.67 2.24
N TYR A 174 3.81 -26.70 2.99
CA TYR A 174 3.73 -28.09 2.57
C TYR A 174 2.28 -28.59 2.67
N GLN A 175 1.90 -29.50 1.78
CA GLN A 175 0.66 -30.27 1.87
C GLN A 175 0.85 -31.54 2.71
N MET A 176 2.05 -32.11 2.68
CA MET A 176 2.47 -33.25 3.50
C MET A 176 3.94 -33.08 3.87
N ILE A 177 4.32 -33.48 5.09
CA ILE A 177 5.69 -33.35 5.59
C ILE A 177 6.23 -34.72 6.02
N SER A 178 7.47 -35.00 5.64
CA SER A 178 8.22 -36.19 6.06
C SER A 178 8.78 -36.04 7.48
N ASP A 179 9.25 -37.15 8.05
CA ASP A 179 9.85 -37.12 9.39
C ASP A 179 11.19 -36.38 9.49
N LYS A 180 11.80 -36.02 8.35
CA LYS A 180 13.08 -35.29 8.34
C LYS A 180 12.90 -33.79 8.49
N THR A 181 11.72 -33.27 8.20
CA THR A 181 11.47 -31.83 8.16
C THR A 181 10.97 -31.35 9.51
N ASN A 182 11.83 -30.60 10.20
CA ASN A 182 11.58 -30.10 11.55
C ASN A 182 11.18 -28.62 11.58
N GLU A 183 11.46 -27.87 10.51
CA GLU A 183 11.11 -26.45 10.38
C GLU A 183 10.42 -26.21 9.04
N PHE A 184 9.32 -25.46 9.09
CA PHE A 184 8.49 -25.13 7.94
C PHE A 184 7.71 -23.84 8.21
N TYR A 185 6.84 -23.45 7.30
CA TYR A 185 6.14 -22.17 7.37
C TYR A 185 4.62 -22.33 7.25
N ALA A 186 3.91 -21.43 7.89
CA ALA A 186 2.47 -21.26 7.71
C ALA A 186 2.18 -19.81 7.28
N LEU A 187 1.41 -19.64 6.23
CA LEU A 187 1.02 -18.33 5.70
C LEU A 187 -0.45 -18.07 6.02
N LEU A 188 -0.71 -17.04 6.81
CA LEU A 188 -2.04 -16.50 7.07
C LEU A 188 -2.32 -15.39 6.06
N LYS A 189 -3.31 -15.62 5.20
CA LYS A 189 -3.90 -14.61 4.32
C LYS A 189 -5.14 -14.03 4.99
N ILE A 190 -5.17 -12.72 5.16
CA ILE A 190 -6.32 -11.98 5.66
C ILE A 190 -6.81 -11.10 4.51
N GLN A 191 -8.08 -11.21 4.15
CA GLN A 191 -8.65 -10.48 3.03
C GLN A 191 -9.83 -9.65 3.51
N ALA A 192 -9.74 -8.33 3.33
CA ALA A 192 -10.79 -7.40 3.69
C ALA A 192 -11.87 -7.31 2.60
N PRO A 193 -13.14 -7.13 3.00
CA PRO A 193 -14.23 -6.87 2.08
C PRO A 193 -14.09 -5.50 1.42
N TYR A 194 -14.76 -5.31 0.29
CA TYR A 194 -14.90 -4.01 -0.34
C TYR A 194 -16.34 -3.53 -0.21
N GLU A 195 -16.57 -2.41 0.48
CA GLU A 195 -17.91 -1.88 0.75
C GLU A 195 -18.01 -0.37 0.48
N GLU A 196 -18.79 0.03 -0.54
CA GLU A 196 -18.76 1.40 -1.07
C GLU A 196 -19.34 2.49 -0.15
N ASN A 197 -20.31 2.16 0.71
CA ASN A 197 -21.12 3.16 1.42
C ASN A 197 -21.28 2.84 2.90
N GLN A 198 -20.45 3.47 3.74
CA GLN A 198 -20.51 3.25 5.19
C GLN A 198 -20.32 4.55 5.98
N ASP A 199 -21.15 4.70 7.02
CA ASP A 199 -20.93 5.67 8.10
C ASP A 199 -19.80 5.13 8.98
N ARG A 200 -18.56 5.40 8.57
CA ARG A 200 -17.38 5.06 9.39
C ARG A 200 -17.32 5.92 10.64
N ASP A 201 -16.58 5.43 11.63
CA ASP A 201 -16.22 6.24 12.78
C ASP A 201 -15.37 7.46 12.41
N PRO A 202 -15.51 8.57 13.16
CA PRO A 202 -14.67 9.74 12.96
C PRO A 202 -13.19 9.45 13.27
N VAL A 203 -12.31 10.22 12.65
CA VAL A 203 -10.87 10.17 12.94
C VAL A 203 -10.39 11.48 13.55
N ASN A 204 -9.37 11.42 14.40
CA ASN A 204 -8.63 12.57 14.91
C ASN A 204 -7.20 12.52 14.36
N ILE A 205 -6.89 13.42 13.43
CA ILE A 205 -5.59 13.48 12.76
C ILE A 205 -4.86 14.73 13.22
N SER A 206 -3.62 14.56 13.69
CA SER A 206 -2.69 15.67 13.86
C SER A 206 -1.61 15.63 12.78
N LEU A 207 -1.52 16.68 11.96
CA LEU A 207 -0.44 16.85 10.98
C LEU A 207 0.75 17.50 11.66
N VAL A 208 1.92 16.87 11.54
CA VAL A 208 3.17 17.36 12.11
C VAL A 208 4.12 17.64 10.97
N ILE A 209 4.31 18.91 10.65
CA ILE A 209 4.99 19.36 9.43
C ILE A 209 6.31 20.01 9.81
N ASP A 210 7.41 19.42 9.32
CA ASP A 210 8.75 19.98 9.42
C ASP A 210 8.81 21.33 8.71
N ARG A 211 9.38 22.33 9.39
CA ARG A 211 9.67 23.63 8.83
C ARG A 211 11.14 23.97 8.97
N SER A 212 12.03 23.00 9.07
CA SER A 212 13.46 23.26 9.11
C SER A 212 13.97 23.85 7.80
N GLY A 213 15.19 24.40 7.82
CA GLY A 213 15.76 25.12 6.67
C GLY A 213 15.86 24.27 5.40
N SER A 214 16.07 22.96 5.54
CA SER A 214 16.12 21.99 4.44
C SER A 214 14.83 21.91 3.63
N MET A 215 13.69 22.28 4.23
CA MET A 215 12.40 22.33 3.55
C MET A 215 12.29 23.44 2.49
N GLN A 216 13.27 24.37 2.44
CA GLN A 216 13.38 25.36 1.37
C GLN A 216 13.81 24.73 0.04
N ASP A 217 14.52 23.60 0.08
CA ASP A 217 15.11 23.00 -1.11
C ASP A 217 14.06 22.28 -1.96
N GLY A 218 14.25 22.31 -3.28
CA GLY A 218 13.54 21.43 -4.22
C GLY A 218 12.01 21.49 -4.15
N ASP A 219 11.42 22.64 -3.81
CA ASP A 219 9.98 22.82 -3.59
C ASP A 219 9.38 21.94 -2.45
N LYS A 220 10.19 21.38 -1.55
CA LYS A 220 9.74 20.47 -0.47
C LYS A 220 8.60 21.04 0.37
N MET A 221 8.74 22.24 0.92
CA MET A 221 7.68 22.91 1.70
C MET A 221 6.42 23.17 0.87
N LYS A 222 6.57 23.52 -0.42
CA LYS A 222 5.41 23.72 -1.30
C LYS A 222 4.63 22.41 -1.43
N PHE A 223 5.30 21.29 -1.70
CA PHE A 223 4.65 19.99 -1.80
C PHE A 223 4.08 19.50 -0.45
N ALA A 224 4.74 19.79 0.67
CA ALA A 224 4.23 19.57 2.02
C ALA A 224 2.89 20.26 2.27
N ARG A 225 2.81 21.55 1.94
CA ARG A 225 1.55 22.33 2.07
C ARG A 225 0.45 21.77 1.19
N GLU A 226 0.75 21.46 -0.06
CA GLU A 226 -0.24 20.89 -0.96
C GLU A 226 -0.74 19.51 -0.50
N ALA A 227 0.13 18.67 0.05
CA ALA A 227 -0.26 17.40 0.66
C ALA A 227 -1.17 17.60 1.89
N ALA A 228 -0.85 18.57 2.76
CA ALA A 228 -1.70 18.93 3.89
C ALA A 228 -3.10 19.41 3.45
N LYS A 229 -3.19 20.20 2.37
CA LYS A 229 -4.47 20.63 1.78
C LYS A 229 -5.33 19.47 1.29
N LEU A 230 -4.72 18.40 0.76
CA LEU A 230 -5.47 17.19 0.36
C LEU A 230 -6.18 16.55 1.55
N ILE A 231 -5.52 16.49 2.72
CA ILE A 231 -6.12 15.95 3.94
C ILE A 231 -7.36 16.78 4.32
N VAL A 232 -7.23 18.11 4.36
CA VAL A 232 -8.38 19.02 4.62
C VAL A 232 -9.53 18.75 3.65
N GLY A 233 -9.22 18.53 2.37
CA GLY A 233 -10.21 18.21 1.34
C GLY A 233 -10.96 16.90 1.59
N ALA A 234 -10.25 15.86 2.04
CA ALA A 234 -10.78 14.51 2.22
C ALA A 234 -11.52 14.29 3.56
N LEU A 235 -11.19 15.04 4.61
CA LEU A 235 -11.86 14.95 5.90
C LEU A 235 -13.34 15.40 5.82
N GLY A 236 -14.19 14.69 6.56
CA GLY A 236 -15.61 14.93 6.69
C GLY A 236 -15.98 15.68 7.97
N GLY A 237 -17.26 16.09 8.06
CA GLY A 237 -17.82 16.95 9.12
C GLY A 237 -17.56 16.52 10.57
N LYS A 238 -17.33 15.23 10.81
CA LYS A 238 -17.13 14.65 12.14
C LYS A 238 -15.64 14.47 12.48
N ASP A 239 -14.75 14.58 11.50
CA ASP A 239 -13.32 14.35 11.69
C ASP A 239 -12.65 15.56 12.33
N ILE A 240 -11.66 15.29 13.18
CA ILE A 240 -10.92 16.30 13.91
C ILE A 240 -9.54 16.45 13.26
N LEU A 241 -9.13 17.71 13.07
CA LEU A 241 -7.81 18.06 12.55
C LEU A 241 -7.11 19.04 13.49
N SER A 242 -5.85 18.76 13.79
CA SER A 242 -4.88 19.72 14.33
C SER A 242 -3.64 19.77 13.44
N ILE A 243 -2.91 20.89 13.49
CA ILE A 243 -1.69 21.10 12.70
C ILE A 243 -0.61 21.68 13.61
N VAL A 244 0.53 21.00 13.63
CA VAL A 244 1.75 21.40 14.32
C VAL A 244 2.81 21.68 13.27
N GLY A 245 3.39 22.87 13.31
CA GLY A 245 4.61 23.19 12.58
C GLY A 245 5.78 23.10 13.55
N TYR A 246 6.85 22.40 13.18
CA TYR A 246 7.99 22.24 14.07
C TYR A 246 9.31 22.61 13.39
N ASP A 247 10.18 23.23 14.18
CA ASP A 247 11.57 23.54 13.86
C ASP A 247 12.40 23.43 15.16
N ASP A 248 13.16 24.45 15.55
CA ASP A 248 13.68 24.60 16.92
C ASP A 248 12.57 24.95 17.92
N LYS A 249 11.45 25.51 17.43
CA LYS A 249 10.23 25.82 18.17
C LYS A 249 9.07 24.97 17.66
N ILE A 250 8.11 24.73 18.55
CA ILE A 250 6.90 23.96 18.24
C ILE A 250 5.71 24.92 18.22
N ASP A 251 5.14 25.14 17.03
CA ASP A 251 4.01 26.04 16.83
C ASP A 251 2.72 25.24 16.61
N THR A 252 1.66 25.59 17.35
CA THR A 252 0.32 25.08 17.08
C THR A 252 -0.33 25.95 16.01
N ILE A 253 -0.26 25.51 14.75
CA ILE A 253 -0.81 26.21 13.59
C ILE A 253 -2.33 26.13 13.60
N LEU A 254 -2.86 24.98 14.01
CA LEU A 254 -4.30 24.75 14.15
C LEU A 254 -4.58 23.95 15.42
N ASN A 255 -5.33 24.54 16.35
CA ASN A 255 -5.92 23.81 17.48
C ASN A 255 -6.94 22.76 16.98
N PRO A 256 -7.21 21.68 17.73
CA PRO A 256 -8.10 20.61 17.28
C PRO A 256 -9.50 21.13 16.99
N ILE A 257 -9.94 21.03 15.73
CA ILE A 257 -11.28 21.42 15.30
C ILE A 257 -11.93 20.35 14.44
N GLU A 258 -13.26 20.30 14.44
CA GLU A 258 -14.00 19.49 13.48
C GLU A 258 -13.93 20.13 12.09
N VAL A 259 -13.62 19.35 11.07
CA VAL A 259 -13.46 19.84 9.70
C VAL A 259 -14.82 19.90 9.02
N SER A 260 -15.30 21.10 8.70
CA SER A 260 -16.57 21.34 8.01
C SER A 260 -16.36 22.10 6.71
N ASN A 261 -17.30 22.02 5.78
CA ASN A 261 -17.20 22.78 4.51
C ASN A 261 -17.03 24.30 4.73
N ASN A 262 -17.47 24.83 5.89
CA ASN A 262 -17.39 26.25 6.20
C ASN A 262 -15.99 26.69 6.68
N ASN A 263 -15.18 25.80 7.27
CA ASN A 263 -13.87 26.16 7.83
C ASN A 263 -12.68 25.65 6.99
N LYS A 264 -12.90 24.80 5.98
CA LYS A 264 -11.81 24.28 5.11
C LYS A 264 -10.95 25.39 4.51
N ASN A 265 -11.55 26.47 4.02
CA ASN A 265 -10.81 27.59 3.43
C ASN A 265 -9.93 28.33 4.46
N GLU A 266 -10.37 28.45 5.71
CA GLU A 266 -9.58 29.06 6.78
C GLU A 266 -8.38 28.16 7.15
N ILE A 267 -8.61 26.85 7.25
CA ILE A 267 -7.56 25.87 7.51
C ILE A 267 -6.50 25.92 6.39
N ILE A 268 -6.94 25.97 5.12
CA ILE A 268 -6.04 26.06 3.96
C ILE A 268 -5.18 27.32 4.03
N LYS A 269 -5.73 28.48 4.42
CA LYS A 269 -4.94 29.72 4.60
C LYS A 269 -3.84 29.56 5.64
N LYS A 270 -4.14 28.92 6.78
CA LYS A 270 -3.13 28.64 7.82
C LYS A 270 -2.02 27.71 7.34
N ILE A 271 -2.36 26.75 6.47
CA ILE A 271 -1.36 25.89 5.81
C ILE A 271 -0.49 26.72 4.86
N ASP A 272 -1.09 27.64 4.08
CA ASP A 272 -0.37 28.51 3.15
C ASP A 272 0.65 29.43 3.83
N GLU A 273 0.42 29.78 5.09
CA GLU A 273 1.32 30.57 5.93
C GLU A 273 2.53 29.78 6.44
N LEU A 274 2.63 28.46 6.23
CA LEU A 274 3.81 27.68 6.61
C LEU A 274 5.02 28.04 5.74
N TYR A 275 6.13 28.41 6.36
CA TYR A 275 7.41 28.70 5.69
C TYR A 275 8.59 28.03 6.41
N PRO A 276 9.69 27.70 5.69
CA PRO A 276 10.89 27.14 6.29
C PRO A 276 11.58 28.12 7.26
N ARG A 277 12.18 27.57 8.31
CA ARG A 277 12.86 28.21 9.45
C ARG A 277 14.14 27.42 9.78
N ASN A 278 14.49 27.24 11.06
CA ASN A 278 15.83 26.80 11.49
C ASN A 278 15.93 25.29 11.72
N SER A 279 16.25 24.84 12.93
CA SER A 279 16.61 23.45 13.27
C SER A 279 15.40 22.50 13.26
N THR A 280 15.56 21.27 13.78
CA THR A 280 14.58 20.19 13.68
C THR A 280 14.40 19.48 15.04
N ASN A 281 13.26 19.68 15.71
CA ASN A 281 12.85 18.98 16.94
C ASN A 281 11.64 18.06 16.68
N ILE A 282 11.91 16.87 16.11
CA ILE A 282 10.88 15.89 15.73
C ILE A 282 10.01 15.49 16.92
N MET A 283 10.64 15.16 18.06
CA MET A 283 9.90 14.68 19.24
C MET A 283 9.05 15.77 19.88
N GLY A 284 9.50 17.02 19.89
CA GLY A 284 8.67 18.14 20.32
C GLY A 284 7.38 18.26 19.48
N GLY A 285 7.50 18.05 18.16
CA GLY A 285 6.35 18.00 17.25
C GLY A 285 5.37 16.87 17.58
N ILE A 286 5.87 15.65 17.78
CA ILE A 286 5.06 14.48 18.15
C ILE A 286 4.38 14.68 19.51
N ILE A 287 5.12 15.10 20.54
CA ILE A 287 4.58 15.32 21.89
C ILE A 287 3.44 16.34 21.84
N ARG A 288 3.65 17.45 21.11
CA ARG A 288 2.59 18.45 20.95
C ARG A 288 1.37 17.91 20.21
N ALA A 289 1.57 17.09 19.18
CA ALA A 289 0.47 16.44 18.47
C ALA A 289 -0.33 15.49 19.39
N VAL A 290 0.34 14.73 20.26
CA VAL A 290 -0.31 13.89 21.27
C VAL A 290 -1.17 14.74 22.22
N GLU A 291 -0.64 15.86 22.73
CA GLU A 291 -1.41 16.77 23.59
C GLU A 291 -2.67 17.30 22.90
N LEU A 292 -2.56 17.69 21.63
CA LEU A 292 -3.67 18.19 20.83
C LEU A 292 -4.72 17.11 20.56
N ILE A 293 -4.31 15.88 20.23
CA ILE A 293 -5.21 14.74 20.07
C ILE A 293 -6.00 14.49 21.37
N LYS A 294 -5.33 14.59 22.53
CA LYS A 294 -5.97 14.36 23.84
C LYS A 294 -7.00 15.43 24.23
N GLN A 295 -6.87 16.66 23.74
CA GLN A 295 -7.79 17.76 24.05
C GLN A 295 -9.22 17.54 23.51
N LYS A 296 -9.38 16.77 22.44
CA LYS A 296 -10.68 16.57 21.79
C LYS A 296 -10.91 15.08 21.49
N GLN A 297 -11.51 14.37 22.45
CA GLN A 297 -11.78 12.93 22.34
C GLN A 297 -13.11 12.56 21.69
N GLY A 298 -13.92 13.56 21.29
CA GLY A 298 -15.24 13.35 20.69
C GLY A 298 -16.32 12.97 21.69
N SER A 299 -17.57 13.23 21.34
CA SER A 299 -18.74 12.97 22.20
C SER A 299 -19.12 11.48 22.18
N GLY A 300 -18.47 10.66 23.02
CA GLY A 300 -18.93 9.31 23.38
C GLY A 300 -18.87 8.22 22.30
N LYS A 301 -18.24 8.49 21.14
CA LYS A 301 -17.98 7.50 20.08
C LYS A 301 -16.50 7.18 20.01
N LYS A 302 -16.14 5.96 19.60
CA LYS A 302 -14.75 5.61 19.35
C LYS A 302 -14.22 6.49 18.21
N ILE A 303 -13.04 7.07 18.42
CA ILE A 303 -12.34 7.91 17.43
C ILE A 303 -10.93 7.37 17.30
N SER A 304 -10.57 6.95 16.08
CA SER A 304 -9.22 6.50 15.78
C SER A 304 -8.28 7.71 15.67
N LYS A 305 -7.09 7.61 16.26
CA LYS A 305 -6.17 8.74 16.44
C LYS A 305 -4.88 8.52 15.67
N PHE A 306 -4.53 9.47 14.82
CA PHE A 306 -3.37 9.36 13.95
C PHE A 306 -2.50 10.63 14.00
N ILE A 307 -1.20 10.43 13.98
CA ILE A 307 -0.21 11.48 13.73
C ILE A 307 0.39 11.21 12.35
N LEU A 308 0.35 12.20 11.46
CA LEU A 308 1.04 12.15 10.18
C LEU A 308 2.25 13.08 10.25
N LEU A 309 3.44 12.49 10.42
CA LEU A 309 4.71 13.20 10.55
C LEU A 309 5.36 13.33 9.18
N LEU A 310 5.55 14.56 8.70
CA LEU A 310 6.38 14.86 7.52
C LEU A 310 7.71 15.44 7.98
N SER A 311 8.81 14.82 7.58
CA SER A 311 10.17 15.21 7.98
C SER A 311 11.14 15.10 6.81
N ASP A 312 12.07 16.06 6.68
CA ASP A 312 13.15 16.01 5.70
C ASP A 312 14.56 16.12 6.33
N GLY A 313 14.64 16.41 7.64
CA GLY A 313 15.89 16.53 8.39
C GLY A 313 16.14 15.45 9.45
N LEU A 314 17.28 15.60 10.14
CA LEU A 314 17.71 14.79 11.27
C LEU A 314 17.12 15.32 12.59
N ALA A 315 16.84 14.44 13.56
CA ALA A 315 16.49 14.87 14.91
C ALA A 315 17.73 15.48 15.59
N ASN A 316 17.83 16.81 15.54
CA ASN A 316 19.01 17.55 16.00
C ASN A 316 18.80 18.26 17.34
N GLU A 317 17.54 18.46 17.74
CA GLU A 317 17.16 19.16 18.97
C GLU A 317 16.15 18.34 19.81
N GLY A 318 16.16 18.55 21.12
CA GLY A 318 15.28 17.85 22.06
C GLY A 318 15.72 16.41 22.33
N ILE A 319 14.78 15.47 22.31
CA ILE A 319 15.05 14.04 22.50
C ILE A 319 15.57 13.48 21.18
N THR A 320 16.86 13.15 21.13
CA THR A 320 17.55 12.66 19.92
C THR A 320 17.95 11.18 19.98
N ASN A 321 17.83 10.53 21.14
CA ASN A 321 18.14 9.10 21.32
C ASN A 321 17.03 8.22 20.70
N PRO A 322 17.31 7.39 19.67
CA PRO A 322 16.29 6.61 18.98
C PRO A 322 15.50 5.64 19.87
N ASP A 323 16.13 5.01 20.86
CA ASP A 323 15.46 4.07 21.77
C ASP A 323 14.48 4.80 22.69
N GLU A 324 14.85 5.99 23.16
CA GLU A 324 13.97 6.85 23.96
C GLU A 324 12.78 7.36 23.15
N MET A 325 13.01 7.82 21.91
CA MET A 325 11.93 8.24 21.01
C MET A 325 10.93 7.09 20.77
N LYS A 326 11.46 5.91 20.45
CA LYS A 326 10.67 4.70 20.21
C LYS A 326 9.82 4.34 21.42
N LYS A 327 10.40 4.42 22.62
CA LYS A 327 9.69 4.16 23.88
C LYS A 327 8.51 5.13 24.07
N ILE A 328 8.72 6.43 23.86
CA ILE A 328 7.66 7.44 24.00
C ILE A 328 6.51 7.17 23.01
N VAL A 329 6.84 6.86 21.76
CA VAL A 329 5.82 6.57 20.73
C VAL A 329 5.05 5.29 21.06
N LEU A 330 5.74 4.24 21.53
CA LEU A 330 5.12 2.99 21.97
C LEU A 330 4.20 3.23 23.18
N GLU A 331 4.62 4.00 24.18
CA GLU A 331 3.80 4.31 25.36
C GLU A 331 2.50 5.03 24.98
N ASN A 332 2.56 5.98 24.04
CA ASN A 332 1.36 6.67 23.54
C ASN A 332 0.46 5.73 22.71
N LYS A 333 1.04 4.75 22.01
CA LYS A 333 0.24 3.71 21.34
C LYS A 333 -0.48 2.83 22.37
N GLU A 334 0.23 2.36 23.39
CA GLU A 334 -0.32 1.46 24.41
C GLU A 334 -1.38 2.14 25.31
N GLN A 335 -1.19 3.42 25.65
CA GLN A 335 -2.07 4.15 26.57
C GLN A 335 -3.25 4.82 25.87
N ASP A 336 -3.03 5.40 24.70
CA ASP A 336 -3.99 6.29 24.05
C ASP A 336 -4.45 5.83 22.67
N ASP A 337 -3.92 4.71 22.17
CA ASP A 337 -4.18 4.18 20.83
C ASP A 337 -3.86 5.20 19.71
N ILE A 338 -2.71 5.88 19.83
CA ILE A 338 -2.23 6.83 18.84
C ILE A 338 -1.23 6.15 17.91
N SER A 339 -1.54 6.10 16.61
CA SER A 339 -0.65 5.60 15.58
C SER A 339 0.10 6.74 14.86
N VAL A 340 1.40 6.56 14.60
CA VAL A 340 2.26 7.56 13.96
C VAL A 340 2.71 7.04 12.61
N SER A 341 2.27 7.67 11.52
CA SER A 341 2.79 7.40 10.17
C SER A 341 3.79 8.48 9.78
N THR A 342 4.91 8.08 9.20
CA THR A 342 6.07 8.94 8.92
C THR A 342 6.32 9.04 7.41
N PHE A 343 6.52 10.26 6.94
CA PHE A 343 6.79 10.61 5.54
C PHE A 343 8.16 11.27 5.48
N GLY A 344 9.15 10.51 5.03
CA GLY A 344 10.51 10.96 4.85
C GLY A 344 10.71 11.58 3.46
N LEU A 345 11.01 12.87 3.41
CA LEU A 345 11.14 13.64 2.18
C LEU A 345 12.61 13.84 1.80
N GLY A 346 13.00 13.40 0.60
CA GLY A 346 14.40 13.52 0.14
C GLY A 346 15.37 12.59 0.88
N THR A 347 16.66 12.90 0.86
CA THR A 347 17.72 11.97 1.31
C THR A 347 18.35 12.30 2.64
N ASP A 348 17.99 13.43 3.26
CA ASP A 348 18.83 14.05 4.28
C ASP A 348 18.36 13.76 5.73
N TYR A 349 17.30 12.96 5.88
CA TYR A 349 16.75 12.53 7.17
C TYR A 349 17.26 11.14 7.63
N SER A 350 17.10 10.86 8.92
CA SER A 350 17.41 9.55 9.53
C SER A 350 16.26 8.58 9.29
N GLU A 351 16.46 7.64 8.37
CA GLU A 351 15.44 6.66 8.02
C GLU A 351 15.20 5.64 9.14
N ASP A 352 16.25 5.19 9.85
CA ASP A 352 16.10 4.31 11.01
C ASP A 352 15.20 4.93 12.08
N VAL A 353 15.29 6.25 12.30
CA VAL A 353 14.41 6.97 13.23
C VAL A 353 12.97 6.96 12.71
N LEU A 354 12.70 7.45 11.50
CA LEU A 354 11.32 7.53 11.00
C LEU A 354 10.64 6.17 10.86
N LEU A 355 11.38 5.16 10.39
CA LEU A 355 10.89 3.79 10.32
C LEU A 355 10.57 3.28 11.72
N SER A 356 11.50 3.36 12.67
CA SER A 356 11.29 2.83 14.03
C SER A 356 10.12 3.47 14.78
N LEU A 357 9.86 4.77 14.59
CA LEU A 357 8.69 5.46 15.16
C LEU A 357 7.38 4.95 14.55
N ALA A 358 7.34 4.75 13.23
CA ALA A 358 6.17 4.19 12.57
C ALA A 358 5.90 2.76 13.05
N GLU A 359 6.92 1.90 13.08
CA GLU A 359 6.78 0.52 13.53
C GLU A 359 6.31 0.42 14.98
N ALA A 360 6.84 1.26 15.87
CA ALA A 360 6.51 1.23 17.30
C ALA A 360 5.04 1.57 17.60
N SER A 361 4.36 2.28 16.70
CA SER A 361 2.96 2.68 16.87
C SER A 361 2.01 2.03 15.87
N LEU A 362 2.48 1.01 15.13
CA LEU A 362 1.74 0.33 14.05
C LEU A 362 1.28 1.30 12.94
N GLY A 363 2.01 2.38 12.74
CA GLY A 363 1.85 3.28 11.59
C GLY A 363 2.72 2.87 10.42
N LYS A 364 2.66 3.66 9.34
CA LYS A 364 3.37 3.39 8.08
C LYS A 364 4.54 4.31 7.86
N TYR A 365 5.58 3.78 7.20
CA TYR A 365 6.74 4.56 6.77
C TYR A 365 6.72 4.76 5.25
N TYR A 366 6.89 5.99 4.81
CA TYR A 366 6.95 6.36 3.40
C TYR A 366 8.25 7.08 3.09
N PHE A 367 9.08 6.47 2.24
CA PHE A 367 10.21 7.16 1.62
C PHE A 367 9.77 7.86 0.32
N ILE A 368 9.92 9.18 0.29
CA ILE A 368 9.55 10.05 -0.83
C ILE A 368 10.82 10.63 -1.44
N LYS A 369 11.35 9.95 -2.46
CA LYS A 369 12.58 10.38 -3.15
C LYS A 369 12.38 11.73 -3.86
N ASN A 370 11.26 11.88 -4.56
CA ASN A 370 10.90 13.11 -5.26
C ASN A 370 9.72 13.79 -4.55
N PRO A 371 9.84 15.05 -4.11
CA PRO A 371 8.74 15.75 -3.43
C PRO A 371 7.41 15.76 -4.18
N ARG A 372 7.41 15.63 -5.51
CA ARG A 372 6.19 15.51 -6.32
C ARG A 372 5.38 14.26 -6.01
N GLU A 373 6.01 13.20 -5.50
CA GLU A 373 5.36 11.95 -5.14
C GLU A 373 4.65 12.01 -3.79
N ILE A 374 4.82 13.08 -2.99
CA ILE A 374 4.22 13.19 -1.66
C ILE A 374 2.71 12.97 -1.68
N PHE A 375 2.04 13.49 -2.71
CA PHE A 375 0.59 13.38 -2.88
C PHE A 375 0.12 11.95 -2.94
N MET A 376 0.88 11.10 -3.63
CA MET A 376 0.60 9.70 -3.82
C MET A 376 0.61 8.97 -2.48
N TYR A 377 1.67 9.16 -1.70
CA TYR A 377 1.84 8.48 -0.42
C TYR A 377 0.90 9.02 0.67
N PHE A 378 0.69 10.34 0.73
CA PHE A 378 -0.30 10.94 1.63
C PHE A 378 -1.70 10.45 1.32
N HIS A 379 -2.08 10.39 0.05
CA HIS A 379 -3.37 9.85 -0.34
C HIS A 379 -3.50 8.37 0.00
N LYS A 380 -2.46 7.57 -0.25
CA LYS A 380 -2.41 6.15 0.12
C LYS A 380 -2.67 5.99 1.61
N GLU A 381 -1.99 6.76 2.45
CA GLU A 381 -2.14 6.65 3.90
C GLU A 381 -3.49 7.16 4.40
N LEU A 382 -3.93 8.30 3.89
CA LEU A 382 -5.23 8.84 4.26
C LEU A 382 -6.34 7.88 3.86
N THR A 383 -6.22 7.20 2.73
CA THR A 383 -7.20 6.17 2.37
C THR A 383 -7.14 4.99 3.31
N ASN A 384 -5.95 4.55 3.75
CA ASN A 384 -5.85 3.48 4.75
C ASN A 384 -6.61 3.83 6.04
N ILE A 385 -6.47 5.07 6.48
CA ILE A 385 -7.11 5.59 7.68
C ILE A 385 -8.63 5.71 7.48
N LEU A 386 -9.07 6.37 6.40
CA LEU A 386 -10.48 6.71 6.18
C LEU A 386 -11.32 5.55 5.63
N LYS A 387 -10.69 4.47 5.16
CA LYS A 387 -11.36 3.27 4.62
C LYS A 387 -11.03 2.02 5.43
N SER A 388 -10.68 2.19 6.70
CA SER A 388 -10.49 1.08 7.64
C SER A 388 -11.76 0.22 7.75
N VAL A 389 -11.59 -1.10 7.64
CA VAL A 389 -12.61 -2.11 7.96
C VAL A 389 -12.27 -2.87 9.24
N ALA A 390 -11.00 -2.84 9.65
CA ALA A 390 -10.53 -3.43 10.89
C ALA A 390 -9.44 -2.56 11.52
N SER A 391 -9.65 -2.20 12.79
CA SER A 391 -8.69 -1.52 13.66
C SER A 391 -8.47 -2.33 14.93
N ASP A 392 -7.47 -1.96 15.74
CA ASP A 392 -7.15 -2.63 17.02
C ASP A 392 -6.93 -4.14 16.82
N ILE A 393 -6.30 -4.49 15.70
CA ILE A 393 -6.20 -5.88 15.26
C ILE A 393 -5.19 -6.60 16.14
N LYS A 394 -5.66 -7.66 16.78
CA LYS A 394 -4.86 -8.58 17.59
C LYS A 394 -5.02 -9.99 17.05
N VAL A 395 -3.90 -10.55 16.59
CA VAL A 395 -3.82 -11.93 16.13
C VAL A 395 -3.34 -12.79 17.27
N VAL A 396 -4.17 -13.75 17.69
CA VAL A 396 -3.90 -14.73 18.73
C VAL A 396 -3.64 -16.07 18.07
N VAL A 397 -2.55 -16.73 18.45
CA VAL A 397 -2.19 -18.03 17.89
C VAL A 397 -2.20 -19.12 18.96
N GLU A 398 -2.81 -20.24 18.61
CA GLU A 398 -2.96 -21.42 19.43
C GLU A 398 -2.22 -22.59 18.76
N GLU A 399 -1.15 -23.03 19.41
CA GLU A 399 -0.40 -24.23 19.05
C GLU A 399 -1.18 -25.45 19.57
N GLU A 400 -1.63 -26.32 18.68
CA GLU A 400 -2.42 -27.49 19.04
C GLU A 400 -1.59 -28.77 19.02
N GLU A 401 -1.47 -29.42 17.87
CA GLU A 401 -0.80 -30.71 17.75
C GLU A 401 0.57 -30.56 17.10
N ASN A 402 1.59 -31.11 17.77
CA ASN A 402 2.94 -31.32 17.24
C ASN A 402 3.60 -30.10 16.58
N CYS A 403 3.16 -28.88 16.92
CA CYS A 403 3.64 -27.62 16.35
C CYS A 403 4.02 -26.62 17.43
N LYS A 404 5.09 -25.86 17.16
CA LYS A 404 5.49 -24.70 17.95
C LYS A 404 5.86 -23.54 17.03
N ILE A 405 5.28 -22.38 17.28
CA ILE A 405 5.57 -21.16 16.53
C ILE A 405 6.85 -20.57 17.09
N SER A 406 7.84 -20.45 16.22
CA SER A 406 9.17 -19.94 16.56
C SER A 406 9.25 -18.43 16.39
N SER A 407 8.65 -17.90 15.33
CA SER A 407 8.69 -16.48 14.99
C SER A 407 7.51 -16.10 14.08
N VAL A 408 7.22 -14.80 14.03
CA VAL A 408 6.30 -14.18 13.08
C VAL A 408 7.10 -13.15 12.30
N TYR A 409 7.14 -13.26 10.97
CA TYR A 409 7.87 -12.30 10.15
C TYR A 409 7.12 -10.98 10.08
N GLY A 410 7.84 -9.87 10.28
CA GLY A 410 7.28 -8.51 10.24
C GLY A 410 6.61 -8.04 11.55
N TYR A 411 6.41 -8.92 12.53
CA TYR A 411 5.68 -8.60 13.77
C TYR A 411 6.37 -9.15 15.02
N GLN A 412 6.27 -8.42 16.14
CA GLN A 412 6.77 -8.89 17.42
C GLN A 412 5.67 -9.65 18.19
N MET A 413 5.87 -10.95 18.36
CA MET A 413 4.97 -11.80 19.13
C MET A 413 5.29 -11.74 20.63
N LYS A 414 4.28 -11.46 21.45
CA LYS A 414 4.32 -11.49 22.92
C LYS A 414 3.15 -12.33 23.42
N ASN A 415 3.38 -13.32 24.30
CA ASN A 415 2.33 -14.18 24.86
C ASN A 415 1.41 -14.83 23.80
N LYS A 416 2.00 -15.37 22.73
CA LYS A 416 1.29 -15.99 21.58
C LYS A 416 0.32 -15.08 20.84
N GLN A 417 0.51 -13.77 20.94
CA GLN A 417 -0.26 -12.78 20.19
C GLN A 417 0.64 -11.68 19.65
N PHE A 418 0.18 -10.99 18.63
CA PHE A 418 0.81 -9.78 18.09
C PHE A 418 -0.27 -8.84 17.55
N GLU A 419 0.09 -7.56 17.40
CA GLU A 419 -0.81 -6.54 16.88
C GLU A 419 -0.44 -6.20 15.43
N MET A 420 -1.45 -5.82 14.65
CA MET A 420 -1.28 -5.45 13.25
C MET A 420 -1.78 -4.02 12.99
N PRO A 421 -1.19 -3.32 12.01
CA PRO A 421 -1.75 -2.08 11.48
C PRO A 421 -3.18 -2.27 10.96
N VAL A 422 -3.90 -1.16 10.87
CA VAL A 422 -5.24 -1.08 10.30
C VAL A 422 -5.32 -1.77 8.93
N ILE A 423 -6.39 -2.54 8.73
CA ILE A 423 -6.74 -3.11 7.43
C ILE A 423 -7.88 -2.31 6.83
N SER A 424 -7.70 -1.91 5.59
CA SER A 424 -8.65 -1.10 4.83
C SER A 424 -9.45 -1.97 3.87
N GLN A 425 -10.55 -1.44 3.36
CA GLN A 425 -11.40 -2.10 2.36
C GLN A 425 -10.53 -2.73 1.26
N GLY A 426 -10.85 -3.94 0.81
CA GLY A 426 -10.16 -4.66 -0.27
C GLY A 426 -8.69 -5.04 -0.01
N GLN A 427 -8.08 -4.65 1.11
CA GLN A 427 -6.68 -4.99 1.38
C GLN A 427 -6.49 -6.47 1.69
N GLN A 428 -5.38 -7.00 1.19
CA GLN A 428 -4.85 -8.30 1.57
C GLN A 428 -3.68 -8.09 2.54
N LYS A 429 -3.68 -8.83 3.66
CA LYS A 429 -2.51 -8.94 4.55
C LYS A 429 -2.01 -10.37 4.57
N LEU A 430 -0.70 -10.53 4.44
CA LEU A 430 -0.01 -11.80 4.57
C LEU A 430 0.82 -11.79 5.85
N VAL A 431 0.69 -12.83 6.66
CA VAL A 431 1.53 -13.04 7.85
C VAL A 431 2.17 -14.42 7.75
N LEU A 432 3.50 -14.46 7.82
CA LEU A 432 4.26 -15.69 7.77
C LEU A 432 4.70 -16.11 9.18
N PHE A 433 4.34 -17.33 9.57
CA PHE A 433 4.78 -17.99 10.79
C PHE A 433 5.92 -18.95 10.47
N GLN A 434 6.99 -18.92 11.26
CA GLN A 434 7.97 -20.02 11.29
C GLN A 434 7.51 -21.06 12.30
N VAL A 435 7.39 -22.30 11.86
CA VAL A 435 6.82 -23.41 12.62
C VAL A 435 7.86 -24.50 12.82
N LYS A 436 7.94 -25.02 14.05
CA LYS A 436 8.75 -26.18 14.44
C LYS A 436 7.86 -27.37 14.71
N LYS A 437 8.22 -28.52 14.14
CA LYS A 437 7.65 -29.83 14.49
C LYS A 437 8.13 -30.20 15.90
N THR A 438 7.22 -30.63 16.78
CA THR A 438 7.53 -31.03 18.17
C THR A 438 7.28 -32.51 18.46
N GLY A 439 6.62 -33.22 17.54
CA GLY A 439 6.31 -34.64 17.69
C GLY A 439 5.98 -35.30 16.36
N ASN A 440 5.73 -36.60 16.39
CA ASN A 440 5.34 -37.37 15.23
C ASN A 440 3.82 -37.39 15.07
N GLY A 441 3.36 -37.43 13.83
CA GLY A 441 1.94 -37.44 13.50
C GLY A 441 1.48 -36.15 12.86
N SER A 442 0.17 -35.93 12.91
CA SER A 442 -0.48 -34.75 12.36
C SER A 442 -0.07 -33.49 13.11
N MET A 443 -0.13 -32.37 12.40
CA MET A 443 0.25 -31.06 12.91
C MET A 443 -0.88 -30.07 12.67
N SER A 444 -1.19 -29.26 13.68
CA SER A 444 -2.19 -28.21 13.55
C SER A 444 -1.81 -26.92 14.27
N ILE A 445 -2.22 -25.82 13.66
CA ILE A 445 -2.19 -24.49 14.23
C ILE A 445 -3.57 -23.90 14.04
N LYS A 446 -4.11 -23.25 15.07
CA LYS A 446 -5.30 -22.42 14.94
C LYS A 446 -5.09 -21.07 15.59
N GLY A 447 -6.06 -20.19 15.45
CA GLY A 447 -5.99 -18.89 16.08
C GLY A 447 -7.21 -18.06 15.79
N LYS A 448 -7.16 -16.83 16.31
CA LYS A 448 -8.24 -15.86 16.25
C LYS A 448 -7.68 -14.49 15.92
N ILE A 449 -8.35 -13.77 15.04
CA ILE A 449 -8.10 -12.36 14.76
C ILE A 449 -9.22 -11.58 15.43
N LYS A 450 -8.89 -10.84 16.47
CA LYS A 450 -9.81 -9.94 17.16
C LYS A 450 -9.58 -8.54 16.64
N PHE A 451 -10.64 -7.83 16.26
CA PHE A 451 -10.52 -6.48 15.75
C PHE A 451 -11.79 -5.69 16.04
N TYR A 452 -11.67 -4.36 16.02
CA TYR A 452 -12.81 -3.47 15.98
C TYR A 452 -13.14 -3.16 14.53
N ASN A 453 -14.40 -3.29 14.15
CA ASN A 453 -14.90 -2.93 12.83
C ASN A 453 -15.51 -1.51 12.88
N PRO A 454 -14.88 -0.48 12.28
CA PRO A 454 -15.36 0.90 12.33
C PRO A 454 -16.69 1.17 11.61
N ILE A 455 -17.22 0.15 10.93
CA ILE A 455 -18.44 0.22 10.12
C ILE A 455 -19.60 -0.32 10.93
N SER A 456 -19.48 -1.58 11.38
CA SER A 456 -20.48 -2.23 12.22
C SER A 456 -20.48 -1.64 13.64
N LYS A 457 -19.38 -0.97 14.02
CA LYS A 457 -19.11 -0.37 15.34
C LYS A 457 -19.09 -1.43 16.44
N GLN A 458 -18.59 -2.61 16.11
CA GLN A 458 -18.51 -3.76 17.01
C GLN A 458 -17.11 -4.34 17.03
N ASN A 459 -16.79 -5.02 18.13
CA ASN A 459 -15.63 -5.91 18.16
C ASN A 459 -16.03 -7.24 17.52
N GLU A 460 -15.27 -7.66 16.53
CA GLU A 460 -15.49 -8.87 15.75
C GLU A 460 -14.30 -9.83 15.93
N GLU A 461 -14.53 -11.10 15.60
CA GLU A 461 -13.53 -12.16 15.69
C GLU A 461 -13.60 -13.07 14.47
N LEU A 462 -12.44 -13.37 13.88
CA LEU A 462 -12.29 -14.38 12.82
C LEU A 462 -11.42 -15.51 13.31
N SER A 463 -11.88 -16.75 13.16
CA SER A 463 -11.08 -17.93 13.44
C SER A 463 -10.36 -18.40 12.18
N TYR A 464 -9.13 -18.90 12.35
CA TYR A 464 -8.37 -19.55 11.29
C TYR A 464 -7.72 -20.81 11.82
N SER A 465 -7.47 -21.77 10.95
CA SER A 465 -6.76 -23.00 11.29
C SER A 465 -6.12 -23.61 10.07
N ALA A 466 -5.00 -24.29 10.27
CA ALA A 466 -4.36 -25.13 9.28
C ALA A 466 -4.02 -26.48 9.90
N PHE A 467 -4.07 -27.51 9.07
CA PHE A 467 -3.74 -28.87 9.43
C PHE A 467 -2.89 -29.48 8.32
N ILE A 468 -1.86 -30.24 8.70
CA ILE A 468 -1.03 -30.98 7.77
C ILE A 468 -0.83 -32.41 8.26
N GLN A 469 -1.01 -33.36 7.34
CA GLN A 469 -0.81 -34.79 7.62
C GLN A 469 0.67 -35.16 7.44
N PRO A 470 1.17 -36.12 8.23
CA PRO A 470 2.49 -36.68 8.02
C PRO A 470 2.50 -37.48 6.71
N GLU A 471 3.59 -37.39 5.97
CA GLU A 471 3.80 -38.20 4.78
C GLU A 471 4.29 -39.59 5.15
N LYS A 472 3.64 -40.63 4.60
CA LYS A 472 4.11 -42.03 4.75
C LYS A 472 5.39 -42.31 3.96
N GLY A 473 5.78 -41.40 3.06
CA GLY A 473 6.99 -41.42 2.25
C GLY A 473 8.15 -40.64 2.86
N ASN A 474 9.28 -40.62 2.13
CA ASN A 474 10.55 -40.00 2.58
C ASN A 474 10.80 -38.60 2.00
N GLN A 475 9.81 -37.99 1.34
CA GLN A 475 9.91 -36.66 0.73
C GLN A 475 8.77 -35.79 1.26
N ASP A 476 8.92 -34.46 1.19
CA ASP A 476 7.85 -33.53 1.53
C ASP A 476 7.08 -33.15 0.26
N ILE A 477 5.76 -33.00 0.34
CA ILE A 477 4.94 -32.47 -0.75
C ILE A 477 4.73 -30.98 -0.54
N LEU A 478 5.34 -30.16 -1.40
CA LEU A 478 5.28 -28.70 -1.34
C LEU A 478 3.90 -28.16 -1.75
N ASN A 479 3.42 -27.14 -1.03
CA ASN A 479 2.27 -26.35 -1.44
C ASN A 479 2.72 -25.25 -2.42
N THR A 480 2.75 -25.60 -3.71
CA THR A 480 3.22 -24.69 -4.78
C THR A 480 2.38 -23.44 -4.94
N MET A 481 1.13 -23.42 -4.44
CA MET A 481 0.23 -22.26 -4.52
C MET A 481 0.68 -21.12 -3.61
N ILE A 482 1.16 -21.41 -2.40
CA ILE A 482 1.56 -20.38 -1.43
C ILE A 482 3.07 -20.17 -1.36
N GLN A 483 3.85 -21.15 -1.81
CA GLN A 483 5.31 -21.10 -1.72
C GLN A 483 5.93 -19.82 -2.30
N PRO A 484 5.46 -19.26 -3.44
CA PRO A 484 6.01 -18.00 -3.95
C PRO A 484 5.97 -16.85 -2.95
N GLU A 485 4.85 -16.68 -2.23
CA GLU A 485 4.71 -15.62 -1.23
C GLU A 485 5.53 -15.91 0.03
N VAL A 486 5.61 -17.18 0.44
CA VAL A 486 6.52 -17.60 1.53
C VAL A 486 7.96 -17.17 1.20
N LEU A 487 8.43 -17.47 -0.01
CA LEU A 487 9.79 -17.12 -0.45
C LEU A 487 9.99 -15.61 -0.58
N ARG A 488 8.98 -14.87 -1.05
CA ARG A 488 9.02 -13.41 -1.14
C ARG A 488 9.18 -12.77 0.25
N ILE A 489 8.40 -13.21 1.25
CA ILE A 489 8.53 -12.71 2.64
C ILE A 489 9.89 -13.08 3.25
N LEU A 490 10.37 -14.30 3.03
CA LEU A 490 11.72 -14.70 3.48
C LEU A 490 12.83 -13.89 2.80
N SER A 491 12.62 -13.48 1.55
CA SER A 491 13.54 -12.63 0.80
C SER A 491 13.60 -11.22 1.37
N ALA A 492 12.46 -10.64 1.72
CA ALA A 492 12.41 -9.35 2.42
C ALA A 492 13.13 -9.41 3.78
N ASN A 493 12.95 -10.48 4.55
CA ASN A 493 13.71 -10.67 5.79
C ASN A 493 15.23 -10.81 5.54
N ASN A 494 15.62 -11.49 4.46
CA ASN A 494 17.03 -11.58 4.05
C ASN A 494 17.59 -10.18 3.68
N LEU A 495 16.80 -9.35 2.99
CA LEU A 495 17.18 -7.98 2.66
C LEU A 495 17.42 -7.11 3.90
N VAL A 496 16.60 -7.24 4.96
CA VAL A 496 16.82 -6.50 6.22
C VAL A 496 18.21 -6.80 6.80
N VAL A 497 18.61 -8.07 6.82
CA VAL A 497 19.94 -8.47 7.30
C VAL A 497 21.04 -8.01 6.34
N THR A 498 20.80 -8.11 5.03
CA THR A 498 21.73 -7.69 3.98
C THR A 498 22.03 -6.20 4.08
N ILE A 499 21.00 -5.36 4.17
CA ILE A 499 21.16 -3.92 4.19
C ILE A 499 21.77 -3.42 5.50
N LYS A 500 21.51 -4.13 6.61
CA LYS A 500 22.22 -3.91 7.87
C LYS A 500 23.72 -4.16 7.71
N ASP A 501 24.12 -5.34 7.24
CA ASP A 501 25.54 -5.67 6.98
C ASP A 501 26.16 -4.61 6.03
N TYR A 502 25.45 -4.20 4.98
CA TYR A 502 25.90 -3.17 4.03
C TYR A 502 26.12 -1.81 4.71
N SER A 503 25.16 -1.32 5.50
CA SER A 503 25.24 -0.04 6.21
C SER A 503 26.34 -0.01 7.29
N GLU A 504 26.73 -1.17 7.84
CA GLU A 504 27.82 -1.32 8.82
C GLU A 504 29.20 -1.45 8.15
N GLY A 505 29.31 -1.21 6.84
CA GLY A 505 30.55 -1.29 6.08
C GLY A 505 30.98 -2.73 5.73
N LYS A 506 30.13 -3.73 5.96
CA LYS A 506 30.38 -5.15 5.58
C LYS A 506 29.85 -5.43 4.16
N GLU A 507 30.13 -4.53 3.23
CA GLU A 507 29.52 -4.51 1.89
C GLU A 507 29.75 -5.81 1.10
N LYS A 508 30.99 -6.32 1.09
CA LYS A 508 31.32 -7.57 0.40
C LYS A 508 30.46 -8.74 0.88
N LYS A 509 30.30 -8.87 2.20
CA LYS A 509 29.47 -9.91 2.82
C LYS A 509 28.00 -9.74 2.45
N ALA A 510 27.50 -8.51 2.42
CA ALA A 510 26.13 -8.20 2.03
C ALA A 510 25.86 -8.56 0.56
N ILE A 511 26.76 -8.16 -0.35
CA ILE A 511 26.69 -8.48 -1.78
C ILE A 511 26.71 -10.00 -1.99
N GLU A 512 27.65 -10.72 -1.38
CA GLU A 512 27.75 -12.18 -1.49
C GLU A 512 26.48 -12.88 -0.97
N ARG A 513 25.91 -12.41 0.15
CA ARG A 513 24.65 -12.93 0.69
C ARG A 513 23.50 -12.76 -0.29
N LEU A 514 23.33 -11.56 -0.86
CA LEU A 514 22.25 -11.27 -1.79
C LEU A 514 22.40 -12.05 -3.11
N GLU A 515 23.62 -12.17 -3.63
CA GLU A 515 23.92 -13.00 -4.81
C GLU A 515 23.52 -14.47 -4.62
N GLN A 516 23.91 -15.06 -3.50
CA GLN A 516 23.58 -16.45 -3.18
C GLN A 516 22.07 -16.63 -3.02
N HIS A 517 21.40 -15.67 -2.38
CA HIS A 517 19.95 -15.68 -2.21
C HIS A 517 19.21 -15.60 -3.56
N ILE A 518 19.60 -14.66 -4.44
CA ILE A 518 19.03 -14.54 -5.79
C ILE A 518 19.22 -15.83 -6.59
N LYS A 519 20.42 -16.44 -6.56
CA LYS A 519 20.68 -17.71 -7.25
C LYS A 519 19.74 -18.83 -6.77
N LYS A 520 19.48 -18.90 -5.46
CA LYS A 520 18.54 -19.85 -4.88
C LYS A 520 17.12 -19.60 -5.39
N LEU A 521 16.63 -18.36 -5.33
CA LEU A 521 15.27 -18.01 -5.80
C LEU A 521 15.09 -18.28 -7.29
N VAL A 522 16.09 -17.95 -8.13
CA VAL A 522 16.05 -18.25 -9.57
C VAL A 522 15.91 -19.75 -9.81
N ASN A 523 16.63 -20.57 -9.05
CA ASN A 523 16.53 -22.02 -9.18
C ASN A 523 15.16 -22.54 -8.74
N GLU A 524 14.63 -22.05 -7.62
CA GLU A 524 13.28 -22.42 -7.15
C GLU A 524 12.19 -21.99 -8.14
N ASN A 525 12.31 -20.80 -8.73
CA ASN A 525 11.32 -20.29 -9.66
C ASN A 525 11.30 -21.02 -11.02
N LYS A 526 12.35 -21.78 -11.37
CA LYS A 526 12.30 -22.68 -12.54
C LYS A 526 11.19 -23.74 -12.40
N TYR A 527 10.97 -24.20 -11.17
CA TYR A 527 9.95 -25.21 -10.85
C TYR A 527 8.60 -24.55 -10.56
N LEU A 528 8.57 -23.47 -9.78
CA LEU A 528 7.35 -22.78 -9.38
C LEU A 528 6.70 -21.98 -10.53
N LYS A 529 7.51 -21.46 -11.47
CA LYS A 529 7.06 -20.62 -12.60
C LYS A 529 6.15 -19.46 -12.16
N SER A 530 6.45 -18.86 -11.02
CA SER A 530 5.68 -17.75 -10.44
C SER A 530 6.14 -16.41 -10.99
N SER A 531 5.18 -15.62 -11.48
CA SER A 531 5.41 -14.23 -11.89
C SER A 531 5.71 -13.31 -10.70
N VAL A 532 5.03 -13.50 -9.56
CA VAL A 532 5.29 -12.76 -8.32
C VAL A 532 6.74 -12.95 -7.86
N LEU A 533 7.22 -14.20 -7.85
CA LEU A 533 8.60 -14.49 -7.47
C LEU A 533 9.59 -13.99 -8.54
N ALA A 534 9.22 -14.01 -9.82
CA ALA A 534 10.05 -13.45 -10.89
C ALA A 534 10.24 -11.93 -10.73
N GLN A 535 9.17 -11.19 -10.42
CA GLN A 535 9.24 -9.76 -10.15
C GLN A 535 10.13 -9.45 -8.95
N GLU A 536 9.97 -10.19 -7.85
CA GLU A 536 10.83 -10.05 -6.67
C GLU A 536 12.31 -10.29 -7.03
N ILE A 537 12.61 -11.33 -7.81
CA ILE A 537 13.97 -11.60 -8.28
C ILE A 537 14.56 -10.43 -9.07
N GLU A 538 13.78 -9.79 -9.95
CA GLU A 538 14.25 -8.62 -10.72
C GLU A 538 14.50 -7.40 -9.83
N ILE A 539 13.64 -7.16 -8.83
CA ILE A 539 13.87 -6.10 -7.82
C ILE A 539 15.18 -6.37 -7.07
N LEU A 540 15.40 -7.61 -6.60
CA LEU A 540 16.62 -7.99 -5.89
C LEU A 540 17.87 -7.86 -6.77
N LYS A 541 17.79 -8.20 -8.06
CA LYS A 541 18.89 -7.97 -9.02
C LYS A 541 19.20 -6.49 -9.19
N SER A 542 18.18 -5.63 -9.31
CA SER A 542 18.37 -4.18 -9.39
C SER A 542 19.07 -3.66 -8.14
N ILE A 543 18.62 -4.07 -6.95
CA ILE A 543 19.25 -3.70 -5.67
C ILE A 543 20.71 -4.17 -5.65
N LEU A 544 20.98 -5.41 -6.05
CA LEU A 544 22.33 -5.96 -6.11
C LEU A 544 23.24 -5.18 -7.07
N GLU A 545 22.74 -4.80 -8.24
CA GLU A 545 23.49 -3.97 -9.18
C GLU A 545 23.84 -2.61 -8.57
N ASP A 546 22.88 -1.97 -7.91
CA ASP A 546 23.09 -0.68 -7.27
C ASP A 546 24.08 -0.78 -6.10
N MET A 547 24.03 -1.87 -5.31
CA MET A 547 25.03 -2.15 -4.26
C MET A 547 26.45 -2.27 -4.82
N LYS A 548 26.61 -2.84 -6.02
CA LYS A 548 27.92 -3.00 -6.69
C LYS A 548 28.43 -1.70 -7.32
N LYS A 549 27.53 -0.85 -7.81
CA LYS A 549 27.86 0.44 -8.45
C LYS A 549 28.17 1.54 -7.45
N SER A 550 27.59 1.46 -6.24
CA SER A 550 27.60 2.55 -5.27
C SER A 550 28.98 2.75 -4.64
N GLY A 551 29.80 3.59 -5.27
CA GLY A 551 30.96 4.25 -4.67
C GLY A 551 30.64 5.65 -4.11
N GLY A 552 29.36 6.04 -3.97
CA GLY A 552 29.02 7.43 -3.55
C GLY A 552 27.58 7.78 -3.14
N ASP A 553 26.53 7.01 -3.46
CA ASP A 553 25.13 7.33 -3.05
C ASP A 553 24.42 6.14 -2.37
N SER A 554 25.04 5.61 -1.31
CA SER A 554 24.51 4.49 -0.53
C SER A 554 23.22 4.84 0.23
N GLY A 555 22.97 6.13 0.52
CA GLY A 555 21.81 6.58 1.31
C GLY A 555 20.47 6.31 0.64
N VAL A 556 20.32 6.63 -0.66
CA VAL A 556 19.09 6.35 -1.42
C VAL A 556 18.82 4.85 -1.49
N LEU A 557 19.86 4.07 -1.81
CA LEU A 557 19.77 2.61 -1.92
C LEU A 557 19.30 1.97 -0.62
N ILE A 558 19.87 2.38 0.52
CA ILE A 558 19.47 1.89 1.85
C ILE A 558 17.99 2.19 2.11
N LYS A 559 17.54 3.42 1.86
CA LYS A 559 16.14 3.83 2.09
C LYS A 559 15.15 3.07 1.21
N GLN A 560 15.46 2.89 -0.08
CA GLN A 560 14.61 2.12 -1.00
C GLN A 560 14.56 0.64 -0.61
N THR A 561 15.69 0.05 -0.25
CA THR A 561 15.78 -1.36 0.13
C THR A 561 15.01 -1.64 1.42
N LYS A 562 15.17 -0.78 2.44
CA LYS A 562 14.44 -0.94 3.71
C LYS A 562 12.94 -0.71 3.53
N LYS A 563 12.53 0.28 2.71
CA LYS A 563 11.12 0.45 2.33
C LYS A 563 10.56 -0.82 1.68
N HIS A 564 11.21 -1.33 0.63
CA HIS A 564 10.74 -2.55 -0.07
C HIS A 564 10.62 -3.74 0.89
N ALA A 565 11.64 -3.96 1.74
CA ALA A 565 11.61 -5.03 2.72
C ALA A 565 10.45 -4.88 3.71
N ASN A 566 10.21 -3.67 4.23
CA ASN A 566 9.07 -3.40 5.12
C ASN A 566 7.73 -3.61 4.41
N ASP A 567 7.57 -3.10 3.19
CA ASP A 567 6.35 -3.21 2.40
C ASP A 567 5.98 -4.69 2.17
N VAL A 568 6.97 -5.54 1.86
CA VAL A 568 6.75 -6.99 1.71
C VAL A 568 6.43 -7.66 3.05
N LEU A 569 7.19 -7.38 4.11
CA LEU A 569 7.01 -8.02 5.42
C LEU A 569 5.65 -7.70 6.06
N LYS A 570 5.09 -6.52 5.78
CA LYS A 570 3.81 -6.06 6.33
C LYS A 570 2.66 -6.02 5.32
N SER A 571 2.91 -6.45 4.08
CA SER A 571 1.94 -6.40 2.97
C SER A 571 1.35 -4.98 2.79
N GLU A 572 2.20 -3.98 2.59
CA GLU A 572 1.84 -2.54 2.58
C GLU A 572 1.83 -1.85 1.22
#